data_AF-A0AA96GGH9-F1
#
_entry.id   AF-A0AA96GGH9-F1
#
_cell.length_a   1.000
_cell.length_b   1.000
_cell.length_c   1.000
_cell.angle_alpha   90.00
_cell.angle_beta   90.00
_cell.angle_gamma   90.00
#
_symmetry.space_group_name_H-M   'P 1'
#
loop_
_entity.id
_entity.type
_entity.pdbx_description
1 polymer ?
#
loop_
_entity_poly.entity_id
_entity_poly.type
_entity_poly.pdbx_seq_one_letter_code
_entity_poly.pdbx_strand_id
1 'polypeptide(L)'
;MSHDQGFSQITYPHTHTHSFRSVFRSLWTIVLFLCLFSSNALAGEVTLAWNPPSAEYGGFIVAYGTSSGTYSETQDVGAQAIYTVTSLTPGQTYYFAVKAYDRARKIESPFSNQVSVTLPIVNARPAPPKDVKVY
;
A
#
# COMPACT_ATOMS: atom_id res chain seq x y z
N MET A 1 -7.45 -47.67 -67.35
CA MET A 1 -8.91 -47.62 -67.15
C MET A 1 -9.16 -47.95 -65.70
N SER A 2 -9.78 -47.02 -64.97
CA SER A 2 -9.96 -46.95 -63.52
C SER A 2 -10.64 -48.17 -62.89
N HIS A 3 -10.06 -48.71 -61.83
CA HIS A 3 -10.79 -49.48 -60.82
C HIS A 3 -11.01 -48.59 -59.60
N ASP A 4 -12.24 -48.12 -59.47
CA ASP A 4 -12.82 -47.50 -58.29
C ASP A 4 -13.77 -48.53 -57.65
N GLN A 5 -13.52 -48.89 -56.39
CA GLN A 5 -14.43 -49.64 -55.53
C GLN A 5 -14.33 -49.07 -54.11
N GLY A 6 -15.47 -48.68 -53.58
CA GLY A 6 -15.61 -47.91 -52.36
C GLY A 6 -15.60 -48.71 -51.05
N PHE A 7 -15.31 -47.94 -50.00
CA PHE A 7 -15.77 -47.98 -48.60
C PHE A 7 -15.64 -49.26 -47.75
N SER A 8 -14.80 -49.14 -46.72
CA SER A 8 -15.18 -49.59 -45.37
C SER A 8 -14.90 -48.50 -44.34
N GLN A 9 -15.73 -48.47 -43.31
CA GLN A 9 -15.88 -47.39 -42.34
C GLN A 9 -14.94 -47.48 -41.13
N ILE A 10 -14.51 -46.30 -40.66
CA ILE A 10 -14.39 -45.82 -39.27
C ILE A 10 -13.54 -46.65 -38.28
N THR A 11 -12.47 -46.02 -37.77
CA THR A 11 -12.18 -45.92 -36.32
C THR A 11 -11.21 -44.74 -36.10
N TYR A 12 -11.72 -43.63 -35.56
CA TYR A 12 -10.87 -42.58 -35.00
C TYR A 12 -10.67 -42.88 -33.51
N PRO A 13 -9.44 -43.02 -32.99
CA PRO A 13 -9.25 -43.03 -31.54
C PRO A 13 -9.57 -41.64 -30.98
N HIS A 14 -10.58 -41.60 -30.12
CA HIS A 14 -10.94 -40.46 -29.30
C HIS A 14 -9.92 -40.31 -28.16
N THR A 15 -8.95 -39.43 -28.30
CA THR A 15 -8.15 -38.94 -27.16
C THR A 15 -8.77 -37.67 -26.62
N HIS A 16 -9.55 -37.84 -25.55
CA HIS A 16 -10.00 -36.77 -24.69
C HIS A 16 -8.78 -36.20 -23.94
N THR A 17 -8.08 -35.25 -24.55
CA THR A 17 -7.09 -34.45 -23.84
C THR A 17 -7.85 -33.49 -22.93
N HIS A 18 -7.99 -33.86 -21.66
CA HIS A 18 -8.59 -33.01 -20.64
C HIS A 18 -7.84 -31.67 -20.58
N SER A 19 -8.55 -30.60 -20.91
CA SER A 19 -8.10 -29.22 -20.90
C SER A 19 -7.69 -28.80 -19.49
N PHE A 20 -6.41 -29.00 -19.16
CA PHE A 20 -5.74 -28.46 -17.97
C PHE A 20 -5.41 -26.95 -18.12
N ARG A 21 -5.98 -26.28 -19.14
CA ARG A 21 -5.68 -24.86 -19.43
C ARG A 21 -6.69 -23.89 -18.83
N SER A 22 -7.82 -24.37 -18.28
CA SER A 22 -8.96 -23.51 -17.93
C SER A 22 -9.03 -23.08 -16.45
N VAL A 23 -8.64 -23.95 -15.50
CA VAL A 23 -8.78 -23.66 -14.06
C VAL A 23 -7.84 -22.53 -13.60
N PHE A 24 -6.66 -22.44 -14.21
CA PHE A 24 -5.66 -21.41 -13.93
C PHE A 24 -6.12 -19.99 -14.31
N ARG A 25 -6.99 -19.86 -15.33
CA ARG A 25 -7.57 -18.58 -15.74
C ARG A 25 -8.66 -18.09 -14.77
N SER A 26 -9.34 -19.01 -14.09
CA SER A 26 -10.43 -18.71 -13.15
C SER A 26 -9.92 -18.29 -11.76
N LEU A 27 -8.82 -18.89 -11.30
CA LEU A 27 -8.17 -18.48 -10.04
C LEU A 27 -7.58 -17.06 -10.12
N TRP A 28 -7.06 -16.66 -11.29
CA TRP A 28 -6.54 -15.31 -11.50
C TRP A 28 -7.67 -14.25 -11.50
N THR A 29 -8.85 -14.57 -12.02
CA THR A 29 -10.01 -13.68 -11.97
C THR A 29 -10.61 -13.54 -10.58
N ILE A 30 -10.57 -14.59 -9.74
CA ILE A 30 -11.04 -14.53 -8.35
C ILE A 30 -10.12 -13.66 -7.50
N VAL A 31 -8.80 -13.72 -7.70
CA VAL A 31 -7.82 -12.82 -7.06
C VAL A 31 -8.05 -11.36 -7.49
N LEU A 32 -8.31 -11.12 -8.77
CA LEU A 32 -8.66 -9.78 -9.29
C LEU A 32 -9.99 -9.25 -8.74
N PHE A 33 -10.97 -10.12 -8.49
CA PHE A 33 -12.27 -9.75 -7.93
C PHE A 33 -12.21 -9.54 -6.40
N LEU A 34 -11.31 -10.22 -5.69
CA LEU A 34 -11.04 -10.04 -4.25
C LEU A 34 -10.30 -8.72 -3.94
N CYS A 35 -9.56 -8.15 -4.89
CA CYS A 35 -8.91 -6.84 -4.71
C CYS A 35 -9.88 -5.64 -4.80
N LEU A 36 -11.11 -5.83 -5.29
CA LEU A 36 -12.09 -4.74 -5.44
C LEU A 36 -12.81 -4.37 -4.13
N PHE A 37 -12.66 -5.17 -3.08
CA PHE A 37 -13.11 -4.81 -1.73
C PHE A 37 -12.04 -3.98 -1.02
N SER A 38 -11.64 -2.86 -1.63
CA SER A 38 -10.94 -1.83 -0.87
C SER A 38 -11.95 -1.23 0.11
N SER A 39 -11.88 -1.68 1.37
CA SER A 39 -12.56 -1.02 2.45
C SER A 39 -12.00 0.40 2.55
N ASN A 40 -12.87 1.40 2.37
CA ASN A 40 -12.56 2.76 2.79
C ASN A 40 -12.54 2.74 4.32
N ALA A 41 -11.40 2.37 4.90
CA ALA A 41 -11.18 2.54 6.33
C ALA A 41 -11.15 4.05 6.61
N LEU A 42 -11.81 4.48 7.69
CA LEU A 42 -11.59 5.81 8.28
C LEU A 42 -10.13 5.87 8.71
N ALA A 43 -9.26 6.32 7.82
CA ALA A 43 -7.85 6.43 8.06
C ALA A 43 -7.50 7.83 8.54
N GLY A 44 -6.68 7.90 9.58
CA GLY A 44 -6.00 9.11 9.97
C GLY A 44 -4.91 9.49 8.96
N GLU A 45 -4.59 10.78 8.95
CA GLU A 45 -3.46 11.33 8.23
C GLU A 45 -2.61 12.20 9.16
N VAL A 46 -1.30 12.22 8.92
CA VAL A 46 -0.35 13.07 9.62
C VAL A 46 0.55 13.73 8.60
N THR A 47 0.54 15.07 8.57
CA THR A 47 1.48 15.87 7.78
C THR A 47 2.72 16.16 8.60
N LEU A 48 3.87 15.75 8.06
CA LEU A 48 5.20 16.00 8.59
C LEU A 48 5.87 17.09 7.77
N ALA A 49 6.55 18.01 8.44
CA ALA A 49 7.40 19.01 7.80
C ALA A 49 8.74 19.07 8.54
N TRP A 50 9.82 19.26 7.80
CA TRP A 50 11.18 19.32 8.36
C TRP A 50 12.05 20.32 7.60
N ASN A 51 13.13 20.75 8.24
CA ASN A 51 14.11 21.62 7.61
C ASN A 51 15.19 20.77 6.93
N PRO A 52 15.45 20.97 5.63
CA PRO A 52 16.56 20.32 4.94
C PRO A 52 17.92 20.63 5.59
N PRO A 53 18.90 19.70 5.53
CA PRO A 53 20.25 19.98 5.98
C PRO A 53 20.94 21.01 5.08
N SER A 54 21.95 21.71 5.62
CA SER A 54 22.75 22.69 4.86
C SER A 54 23.74 22.04 3.89
N ALA A 55 24.10 20.77 4.13
CA ALA A 55 24.96 19.98 3.23
C ALA A 55 24.16 19.50 2.01
N GLU A 56 24.85 19.03 0.97
CA GLU A 56 24.16 18.46 -0.20
C GLU A 56 23.36 17.19 0.14
N TYR A 57 22.16 17.09 -0.41
CA TYR A 57 21.27 15.94 -0.27
C TYR A 57 20.60 15.60 -1.62
N GLY A 58 20.24 14.34 -1.80
CA GLY A 58 19.44 13.83 -2.92
C GLY A 58 17.95 13.76 -2.63
N GLY A 59 17.58 13.55 -1.36
CA GLY A 59 16.19 13.48 -0.91
C GLY A 59 16.06 12.93 0.51
N PHE A 60 14.83 12.58 0.88
CA PHE A 60 14.46 12.17 2.23
C PHE A 60 13.65 10.87 2.21
N ILE A 61 13.82 10.11 3.29
CA ILE A 61 13.01 8.93 3.61
C ILE A 61 12.31 9.20 4.94
N VAL A 62 10.98 9.14 4.92
CA VAL A 62 10.15 9.17 6.12
C VAL A 62 10.04 7.74 6.64
N ALA A 63 10.38 7.52 7.90
CA ALA A 63 10.24 6.23 8.57
C ALA A 63 9.26 6.36 9.72
N TYR A 64 8.34 5.41 9.86
CA TYR A 64 7.34 5.43 10.93
C TYR A 64 6.95 4.05 11.43
N GLY A 65 6.41 4.00 12.64
CA GLY A 65 5.96 2.76 13.28
C GLY A 65 5.13 3.03 14.53
N THR A 66 4.62 1.98 15.14
CA THR A 66 3.76 2.07 16.34
C THR A 66 4.53 1.95 17.66
N SER A 67 5.84 1.73 17.59
CA SER A 67 6.73 1.59 18.75
C SER A 67 7.88 2.60 18.65
N SER A 68 8.21 3.25 19.78
CA SER A 68 9.32 4.20 19.81
C SER A 68 10.62 3.52 19.43
N GLY A 69 11.30 4.07 18.42
CA GLY A 69 12.62 3.62 17.96
C GLY A 69 12.56 2.48 16.94
N THR A 70 11.39 1.91 16.70
CA THR A 70 11.17 0.85 15.72
C THR A 70 10.25 1.36 14.61
N TYR A 71 10.83 1.60 13.44
CA TYR A 71 10.10 2.05 12.26
C TYR A 71 9.85 0.86 11.34
N SER A 72 8.61 0.39 11.29
CA SER A 72 8.20 -0.75 10.46
C SER A 72 7.95 -0.36 9.00
N GLU A 73 7.64 0.91 8.77
CA GLU A 73 7.29 1.45 7.45
C GLU A 73 8.27 2.55 7.05
N THR A 74 8.61 2.60 5.76
CA THR A 74 9.47 3.64 5.20
C THR A 74 8.96 4.09 3.84
N GLN A 75 9.02 5.39 3.59
CA GLN A 75 8.57 6.02 2.36
C GLN A 75 9.63 6.99 1.84
N ASP A 76 10.13 6.79 0.61
CA ASP A 76 10.93 7.79 -0.10
C ASP A 76 9.99 8.91 -0.58
N VAL A 77 10.32 10.14 -0.19
CA VAL A 77 9.55 11.35 -0.52
C VAL A 77 10.33 12.30 -1.43
N GLY A 78 11.49 11.85 -1.93
CA GLY A 78 12.36 12.65 -2.77
C GLY A 78 12.86 13.91 -2.07
N ALA A 79 13.01 15.01 -2.81
CA ALA A 79 13.48 16.29 -2.26
C ALA A 79 12.39 17.10 -1.54
N GLN A 80 11.23 16.50 -1.24
CA GLN A 80 10.15 17.19 -0.52
C GLN A 80 10.52 17.36 0.95
N ALA A 81 10.30 18.56 1.49
CA ALA A 81 10.49 18.87 2.91
C ALA A 81 9.18 18.79 3.73
N ILE A 82 8.10 18.37 3.07
CA ILE A 82 6.76 18.18 3.64
C ILE A 82 6.15 16.92 3.02
N TYR A 83 5.54 16.07 3.85
CA TYR A 83 4.90 14.84 3.40
C TYR A 83 3.72 14.47 4.30
N THR A 84 2.63 13.98 3.71
CA THR A 84 1.47 13.48 4.45
C THR A 84 1.46 11.96 4.42
N VAL A 85 1.58 11.34 5.61
CA VAL A 85 1.36 9.91 5.80
C VAL A 85 -0.14 9.69 5.97
N THR A 86 -0.76 8.96 5.04
CA THR A 86 -2.18 8.59 5.09
C THR A 86 -2.36 7.16 5.58
N SER A 87 -3.59 6.67 5.60
CA SER A 87 -3.88 5.25 5.91
C SER A 87 -3.48 4.82 7.32
N LEU A 88 -3.41 5.76 8.27
CA LEU A 88 -3.04 5.48 9.66
C LEU A 88 -4.27 5.08 10.49
N THR A 89 -4.08 4.21 11.48
CA THR A 89 -5.19 3.72 12.31
C THR A 89 -5.59 4.76 13.37
N PRO A 90 -6.86 5.22 13.43
CA PRO A 90 -7.35 6.09 14.51
C PRO A 90 -7.16 5.46 15.91
N GLY A 91 -6.86 6.28 16.92
CA GLY A 91 -6.60 5.82 18.28
C GLY A 91 -5.22 5.21 18.52
N GLN A 92 -4.42 5.02 17.46
CA GLN A 92 -3.08 4.48 17.55
C GLN A 92 -2.05 5.62 17.68
N THR A 93 -1.03 5.39 18.52
CA THR A 93 0.17 6.23 18.57
C THR A 93 1.17 5.77 17.52
N TYR A 94 1.63 6.72 16.70
CA TYR A 94 2.68 6.53 15.72
C TYR A 94 3.90 7.38 16.08
N TYR A 95 5.07 6.87 15.72
CA TYR A 95 6.37 7.50 15.88
C TYR A 95 6.97 7.71 14.50
N PHE A 96 7.45 8.91 14.22
CA PHE A 96 7.98 9.32 12.92
C PHE A 96 9.40 9.85 13.08
N ALA A 97 10.26 9.53 12.12
CA ALA A 97 11.57 10.13 11.95
C ALA A 97 11.89 10.26 10.47
N VAL A 98 12.78 11.17 10.12
CA VAL A 98 13.21 11.41 8.75
C VAL A 98 14.71 11.24 8.65
N LYS A 99 15.19 10.63 7.57
CA LYS A 99 16.61 10.61 7.22
C LYS A 99 16.81 11.14 5.81
N ALA A 100 17.96 11.77 5.56
CA ALA A 100 18.35 12.21 4.23
C ALA A 100 19.21 11.14 3.55
N TYR A 101 19.23 11.15 2.22
CA TYR A 101 20.18 10.39 1.41
C TYR A 101 20.89 11.29 0.42
N ASP A 102 22.08 10.90 -0.05
CA ASP A 102 22.85 11.64 -1.05
C ASP A 102 22.29 11.47 -2.48
N ARG A 103 22.69 12.31 -3.44
CA ARG A 103 22.18 12.24 -4.83
C ARG A 103 22.34 10.86 -5.49
N ALA A 104 23.37 10.08 -5.12
CA ALA A 104 23.59 8.75 -5.66
C ALA A 104 22.85 7.63 -4.90
N ARG A 105 22.12 7.95 -3.81
CA ARG A 105 21.44 7.00 -2.91
C ARG A 105 22.38 5.90 -2.38
N LYS A 106 23.63 6.26 -2.08
CA LYS A 106 24.66 5.36 -1.54
C LYS A 106 24.88 5.56 -0.05
N ILE A 107 24.63 6.75 0.46
CA ILE A 107 24.86 7.15 1.84
C ILE A 107 23.57 7.75 2.38
N GLU A 108 23.19 7.28 3.55
CA GLU A 108 22.05 7.81 4.31
C GLU A 108 22.56 8.47 5.59
N SER A 109 21.89 9.54 6.02
CA SER A 109 22.15 10.16 7.31
C SER A 109 21.58 9.30 8.45
N PRO A 110 22.01 9.55 9.70
CA PRO A 110 21.23 9.16 10.86
C PRO A 110 19.80 9.74 10.78
N PHE A 111 18.89 9.11 11.52
CA PHE A 111 17.53 9.63 11.69
C PHE A 111 17.54 10.98 12.42
N SER A 112 16.54 11.81 12.12
CA SER A 112 16.19 13.01 12.88
C SER A 112 15.79 12.67 14.32
N ASN A 113 15.49 13.70 15.10
CA ASN A 113 14.70 13.49 16.31
C ASN A 113 13.38 12.80 15.95
N GLN A 114 12.94 11.91 16.83
CA GLN A 114 11.66 11.26 16.70
C GLN A 114 10.56 12.20 17.17
N VAL A 115 9.42 12.18 16.48
CA VAL A 115 8.17 12.80 16.92
C VAL A 115 7.09 11.73 17.05
N SER A 116 6.15 11.91 17.98
CA SER A 116 5.04 10.99 18.16
C SER A 116 3.71 11.72 18.07
N VAL A 117 2.72 11.04 17.49
CA VAL A 117 1.36 11.55 17.34
C VAL A 117 0.37 10.42 17.63
N THR A 118 -0.59 10.68 18.50
CA THR A 118 -1.75 9.82 18.71
C THR A 118 -2.91 10.34 17.88
N LEU A 119 -3.40 9.52 16.97
CA LEU A 119 -4.53 9.89 16.11
C LEU A 119 -5.83 9.89 16.92
N PRO A 120 -6.69 10.90 16.77
CA PRO A 120 -7.99 10.91 17.43
C PRO A 120 -8.82 9.73 16.92
N ILE A 121 -9.53 9.05 17.82
CA ILE A 121 -10.53 8.06 17.40
C ILE A 121 -11.67 8.85 16.77
N VAL A 122 -11.96 8.59 15.49
CA VAL A 122 -13.09 9.19 14.79
C VAL A 122 -14.37 8.53 15.32
N ASN A 123 -14.87 9.02 16.45
CA ASN A 123 -16.21 8.69 16.91
C ASN A 123 -17.17 9.58 16.11
N ALA A 124 -17.99 8.99 15.23
CA ALA A 124 -18.97 9.71 14.39
C ALA A 124 -20.12 10.39 15.17
N ARG A 125 -19.98 10.58 16.49
CA ARG A 125 -20.97 11.30 17.31
C ARG A 125 -20.49 12.73 17.53
N PRO A 126 -21.27 13.76 17.14
CA PRO A 126 -20.95 15.14 17.48
C PRO A 126 -20.77 15.27 19.00
N ALA A 127 -19.65 15.87 19.44
CA ALA A 127 -19.50 16.22 20.84
C ALA A 127 -20.61 17.23 21.21
N PRO A 128 -21.31 17.08 22.35
CA PRO A 128 -22.26 18.10 22.79
C PRO A 128 -21.56 19.46 22.92
N PRO A 129 -22.23 20.58 22.59
CA PRO A 129 -21.65 21.91 22.73
C PRO A 129 -21.15 22.14 24.16
N LYS A 130 -19.92 22.65 24.31
CA LYS A 130 -19.40 23.12 25.60
C LYS A 130 -19.77 24.60 25.77
N ASP A 131 -20.00 25.01 27.01
CA ASP A 131 -20.25 26.41 27.43
C ASP A 131 -21.58 27.04 26.95
N VAL A 132 -22.70 26.34 27.09
CA VAL A 132 -24.03 26.98 26.97
C VAL A 132 -24.19 28.02 28.09
N LYS A 133 -24.20 29.31 27.72
CA LYS A 133 -24.49 30.42 28.62
C LYS A 133 -25.91 30.96 28.36
N VAL A 134 -26.61 31.26 29.44
CA VAL A 134 -27.85 32.06 29.42
C VAL A 134 -27.47 33.51 29.69
N TYR A 135 -27.97 34.43 28.86
CA TYR A 135 -27.86 35.88 29.09
C TYR A 135 -29.08 36.39 29.84
#